data_AF-A0A922HJU0-F1
#
_entry.id   AF-A0A922HJU0-F1
#
_cell.length_a   1.000
_cell.length_b   1.000
_cell.length_c   1.000
_cell.angle_alpha   90.00
_cell.angle_beta   90.00
_cell.angle_gamma   90.00
#
_symmetry.space_group_name_H-M   'P 1'
#
loop_
_entity.id
_entity.type
_entity.pdbx_description
1 polymer ?
#
loop_
_entity_poly.entity_id
_entity_poly.type
_entity_poly.pdbx_seq_one_letter_code
_entity_poly.pdbx_strand_id
1 'polypeptide(L)'
;MDNYREYDRLRLREYSRFHGYAYDGIWTIALAIQAVEKKLRQINSPLTFEDFHYRDPFWAQLFREALNETDFIGVTDHVSFDKNERRGIVLLQQFQSKKLTMTDIAQYYTYNDELIFEDSNQIDWRGGNGPPVDRNTVVIKPSRISMTLFIVISVFAIIGIIIAFVFLAMNIKYRNQRLIHNL
;
A
#
# COMPACT_ATOMS: atom_id res chain seq x y z
N MET A 1 -30.04 -11.05 -10.79
CA MET A 1 -29.82 -9.99 -11.80
C MET A 1 -30.94 -8.94 -11.84
N ASP A 2 -32.16 -9.20 -11.33
CA ASP A 2 -33.29 -8.27 -11.48
C ASP A 2 -33.28 -7.06 -10.52
N ASN A 3 -32.71 -7.22 -9.31
CA ASN A 3 -32.79 -6.21 -8.25
C ASN A 3 -32.16 -4.85 -8.62
N TYR A 4 -31.01 -4.87 -9.31
CA TYR A 4 -30.32 -3.65 -9.76
C TYR A 4 -31.14 -2.82 -10.75
N ARG A 5 -31.79 -3.48 -11.71
CA ARG A 5 -32.56 -2.80 -12.77
C ARG A 5 -33.82 -2.15 -12.20
N GLU A 6 -34.46 -2.84 -11.27
CA GLU A 6 -35.63 -2.30 -10.56
C GLU A 6 -35.22 -1.13 -9.65
N TYR A 7 -34.11 -1.29 -8.92
CA TYR A 7 -33.52 -0.23 -8.08
C TYR A 7 -33.26 1.06 -8.87
N ASP A 8 -32.54 0.97 -9.99
CA ASP A 8 -32.20 2.15 -10.80
C ASP A 8 -33.41 2.84 -11.42
N ARG A 9 -34.48 2.09 -11.72
CA ARG A 9 -35.73 2.65 -12.25
C ARG A 9 -36.48 3.47 -11.18
N LEU A 10 -36.41 3.03 -9.93
CA LEU A 10 -37.16 3.62 -8.81
C LEU A 10 -36.40 4.76 -8.12
N ARG A 11 -35.08 4.83 -8.26
CA ARG A 11 -34.28 5.93 -7.71
C ARG A 11 -34.65 7.23 -8.44
N LEU A 12 -35.44 8.07 -7.76
CA LEU A 12 -35.80 9.42 -8.22
C LEU A 12 -34.54 10.31 -8.35
N ARG A 13 -34.70 11.57 -8.77
CA ARG A 13 -33.58 12.50 -9.03
C ARG A 13 -32.71 12.85 -7.81
N GLU A 14 -33.14 12.53 -6.59
CA GLU A 14 -32.36 12.79 -5.38
C GLU A 14 -31.30 11.71 -5.16
N TYR A 15 -30.03 12.13 -5.14
CA TYR A 15 -28.87 11.25 -5.04
C TYR A 15 -28.23 11.37 -3.65
N SER A 16 -28.38 10.34 -2.83
CA SER A 16 -27.58 10.13 -1.63
C SER A 16 -26.67 8.92 -1.84
N ARG A 17 -25.38 9.06 -1.56
CA ARG A 17 -24.42 7.93 -1.64
C ARG A 17 -24.78 6.73 -0.75
N PHE A 18 -25.73 6.89 0.18
CA PHE A 18 -26.15 5.87 1.14
C PHE A 18 -27.42 5.12 0.74
N HIS A 19 -28.05 5.47 -0.39
CA HIS A 19 -29.31 4.89 -0.82
C HIS A 19 -29.26 3.36 -0.98
N GLY A 20 -28.14 2.83 -1.48
CA GLY A 20 -27.98 1.40 -1.77
C GLY A 20 -27.83 0.60 -0.49
N TYR A 21 -27.12 1.17 0.49
CA TYR A 21 -26.98 0.58 1.81
C TYR A 21 -28.34 0.48 2.54
N ALA A 22 -29.19 1.51 2.40
CA ALA A 22 -30.54 1.46 2.97
C ALA A 22 -31.39 0.38 2.29
N TYR A 23 -31.32 0.29 0.96
CA TYR A 23 -32.03 -0.73 0.19
C TYR A 23 -31.64 -2.15 0.59
N ASP A 24 -30.34 -2.44 0.61
CA ASP A 24 -29.82 -3.74 1.03
C ASP A 24 -30.08 -4.04 2.52
N GLY A 25 -30.16 -2.99 3.36
CA GLY A 25 -30.53 -3.11 4.77
C GLY A 25 -31.95 -3.64 4.97
N ILE A 26 -32.92 -3.16 4.18
CA ILE A 26 -34.30 -3.68 4.24
C ILE A 26 -34.36 -5.15 3.81
N TRP A 27 -33.66 -5.51 2.72
CA TRP A 27 -33.56 -6.90 2.28
C TRP A 27 -32.89 -7.80 3.32
N THR A 28 -31.84 -7.31 3.96
CA THR A 28 -31.17 -8.02 5.06
C THR A 28 -32.13 -8.30 6.20
N ILE A 29 -32.93 -7.31 6.62
CA ILE A 29 -33.93 -7.48 7.68
C ILE A 29 -34.97 -8.54 7.28
N ALA A 30 -35.48 -8.48 6.05
CA ALA A 30 -36.47 -9.45 5.56
C ALA A 30 -35.92 -10.88 5.55
N LEU A 31 -34.69 -11.07 5.06
CA LEU A 31 -34.01 -12.37 5.03
C LEU A 31 -33.72 -12.89 6.44
N ALA A 32 -33.30 -12.02 7.35
CA ALA A 32 -33.06 -12.39 8.75
C ALA A 32 -34.37 -12.86 9.43
N ILE A 33 -35.48 -12.16 9.22
CA ILE A 33 -36.80 -12.57 9.74
C ILE A 33 -37.18 -13.95 9.20
N GLN A 34 -37.04 -14.17 7.90
CA GLN A 34 -37.33 -15.47 7.27
C GLN A 34 -36.44 -16.59 7.82
N ALA A 35 -35.15 -16.32 8.03
CA ALA A 35 -34.20 -17.29 8.59
C ALA A 35 -34.53 -17.66 10.04
N VAL A 36 -34.90 -16.67 10.86
CA VAL A 36 -35.38 -16.88 12.24
C VAL A 36 -36.64 -17.75 12.25
N GLU A 37 -37.62 -17.46 11.39
CA GLU A 37 -38.84 -18.27 11.29
C GLU A 37 -38.52 -19.74 10.93
N LYS A 38 -37.64 -19.94 9.95
CA LYS A 38 -37.19 -21.27 9.53
C LYS A 38 -36.51 -22.01 10.69
N LYS A 39 -35.66 -21.33 11.46
CA LYS A 39 -34.99 -21.93 12.63
C LYS A 39 -35.97 -22.35 13.72
N LEU A 40 -36.96 -21.50 14.04
CA LEU A 40 -38.01 -21.84 15.01
C LEU A 40 -38.78 -23.10 14.58
N ARG A 41 -39.14 -23.20 13.30
CA ARG A 41 -39.78 -24.39 12.73
C ARG A 41 -38.88 -25.63 12.80
N GLN A 42 -37.58 -25.49 12.51
CA GLN A 42 -36.63 -26.62 12.55
C GLN A 42 -36.45 -27.21 13.95
N ILE A 43 -36.49 -26.38 14.99
CA ILE A 43 -36.38 -26.85 16.38
C ILE A 43 -37.74 -27.24 16.99
N ASN A 44 -38.82 -27.27 16.19
CA ASN A 44 -40.20 -27.45 16.66
C ASN A 44 -40.57 -26.53 17.83
N SER A 45 -40.09 -25.29 17.79
CA SER A 45 -40.41 -24.31 18.82
C SER A 45 -41.89 -23.96 18.76
N PRO A 46 -42.59 -23.87 19.92
CA PRO A 46 -43.94 -23.33 19.96
C PRO A 46 -43.96 -21.80 19.76
N LEU A 47 -42.80 -21.14 19.83
CA LEU A 47 -42.68 -19.69 19.71
C LEU A 47 -42.90 -19.23 18.27
N THR A 48 -43.57 -18.09 18.17
CA THR A 48 -43.79 -17.34 16.93
C THR A 48 -43.15 -15.96 17.05
N PHE A 49 -43.17 -15.18 15.96
CA PHE A 49 -42.73 -13.78 16.00
C PHE A 49 -43.56 -12.89 16.93
N GLU A 50 -44.80 -13.29 17.24
CA GLU A 50 -45.67 -12.57 18.18
C GLU A 50 -45.14 -12.67 19.63
N ASP A 51 -44.35 -13.72 19.93
CA ASP A 51 -43.73 -13.95 21.23
C ASP A 51 -42.38 -13.23 21.39
N PHE A 52 -42.05 -12.31 20.48
CA PHE A 52 -40.83 -11.51 20.56
C PHE A 52 -40.82 -10.64 21.82
N HIS A 53 -39.71 -10.71 22.57
CA HIS A 53 -39.50 -9.89 23.76
C HIS A 53 -38.17 -9.12 23.68
N TYR A 54 -38.21 -7.82 23.98
CA TYR A 54 -37.02 -6.99 24.06
C TYR A 54 -36.07 -7.47 25.17
N ARG A 55 -34.75 -7.38 24.92
CA ARG A 55 -33.70 -7.77 25.88
C ARG A 55 -33.75 -9.26 26.28
N ASP A 56 -34.37 -10.10 25.47
CA ASP A 56 -34.28 -11.55 25.61
C ASP A 56 -33.02 -12.09 24.91
N PRO A 57 -32.09 -12.73 25.63
CA PRO A 57 -30.89 -13.33 25.04
C PRO A 57 -31.18 -14.38 23.97
N PHE A 58 -32.30 -15.10 24.06
CA PHE A 58 -32.69 -16.11 23.08
C PHE A 58 -32.98 -15.46 21.72
N TRP A 59 -33.85 -14.45 21.69
CA TRP A 59 -34.15 -13.71 20.47
C TRP A 59 -32.91 -13.02 19.90
N ALA A 60 -32.10 -12.40 20.76
CA ALA A 60 -30.86 -11.74 20.35
C ALA A 60 -29.86 -12.74 19.71
N GLN A 61 -29.75 -13.95 20.24
CA GLN A 61 -28.91 -15.00 19.67
C GLN A 61 -29.45 -15.48 18.32
N LEU A 62 -30.76 -15.71 18.23
CA LEU A 62 -31.41 -16.22 17.02
C LEU A 62 -31.24 -15.26 15.83
N PHE A 63 -31.46 -13.95 16.07
CA PHE A 63 -31.21 -12.92 15.05
C PHE A 63 -29.73 -12.77 14.69
N ARG A 64 -28.83 -12.89 15.67
CA ARG A 64 -27.39 -12.81 15.41
C ARG A 64 -26.93 -13.93 14.50
N GLU A 65 -27.41 -15.14 14.74
CA GLU A 65 -27.10 -16.28 13.87
C GLU A 65 -27.73 -16.12 12.49
N ALA A 66 -28.98 -15.63 12.40
CA ALA A 66 -29.64 -15.34 11.13
C ALA A 66 -28.88 -14.31 10.29
N LEU A 67 -28.37 -13.25 10.92
CA LEU A 67 -27.51 -12.25 10.26
C LEU A 67 -26.17 -12.85 9.81
N ASN A 68 -25.58 -13.72 10.64
CA ASN A 68 -24.32 -14.40 10.30
C ASN A 68 -24.46 -15.40 9.13
N GLU A 69 -25.68 -15.91 8.90
CA GLU A 69 -26.02 -16.78 7.77
C GLU A 69 -26.49 -16.01 6.52
N THR A 70 -26.58 -14.67 6.60
CA THR A 70 -27.00 -13.85 5.47
C THR A 70 -25.87 -13.73 4.45
N ASP A 71 -26.13 -14.22 3.23
CA ASP A 71 -25.24 -14.15 2.07
C ASP A 71 -26.10 -13.96 0.81
N PHE A 72 -26.03 -12.78 0.20
CA PHE A 72 -26.73 -12.49 -1.05
C PHE A 72 -26.06 -11.36 -1.86
N ILE A 73 -26.41 -11.25 -3.14
CA ILE A 73 -25.98 -10.12 -3.99
C ILE A 73 -27.03 -9.01 -3.95
N GLY A 74 -26.70 -7.90 -3.28
CA GLY A 74 -27.50 -6.69 -3.19
C GLY A 74 -27.15 -5.67 -4.26
N VAL A 75 -27.67 -4.43 -4.13
CA VAL A 75 -27.35 -3.30 -5.03
C VAL A 75 -26.00 -2.64 -4.71
N THR A 76 -25.43 -2.96 -3.55
CA THR A 76 -24.08 -2.57 -3.15
C THR A 76 -23.11 -3.76 -3.18
N ASP A 77 -23.30 -4.64 -4.17
CA ASP A 77 -22.57 -5.91 -4.35
C ASP A 77 -22.92 -6.95 -3.28
N HIS A 78 -22.02 -7.91 -3.02
CA HIS A 78 -22.17 -8.95 -2.02
C HIS A 78 -22.45 -8.38 -0.62
N VAL A 79 -23.48 -8.90 0.03
CA VAL A 79 -23.91 -8.55 1.38
C VAL A 79 -23.76 -9.78 2.26
N SER A 80 -22.78 -9.71 3.16
CA SER A 80 -22.57 -10.70 4.22
C SER A 80 -22.02 -10.05 5.48
N PHE A 81 -22.11 -10.75 6.59
CA PHE A 81 -21.74 -10.23 7.91
C PHE A 81 -20.76 -11.14 8.63
N ASP A 82 -19.89 -10.54 9.43
CA ASP A 82 -18.96 -11.23 10.32
C ASP A 82 -18.82 -10.43 11.62
N LYS A 83 -19.03 -11.08 12.77
CA LYS A 83 -18.98 -10.45 14.10
C LYS A 83 -19.82 -9.16 14.23
N ASN A 84 -20.98 -9.12 13.58
CA ASN A 84 -21.90 -7.96 13.49
C ASN A 84 -21.41 -6.80 12.61
N GLU A 85 -20.32 -6.98 11.87
CA GLU A 85 -19.87 -6.01 10.87
C GLU A 85 -20.18 -6.53 9.47
N ARG A 86 -20.57 -5.63 8.57
CA ARG A 86 -20.75 -6.00 7.17
C ARG A 86 -19.38 -6.21 6.53
N ARG A 87 -19.19 -7.35 5.85
CA ARG A 87 -18.09 -7.54 4.92
C ARG A 87 -18.34 -6.68 3.69
N GLY A 88 -17.49 -5.68 3.50
CA GLY A 88 -17.63 -4.67 2.46
C GLY A 88 -16.46 -4.65 1.49
N ILE A 89 -16.49 -3.64 0.63
CA ILE A 89 -15.44 -3.34 -0.33
C ILE A 89 -14.75 -2.05 0.12
N VAL A 90 -13.43 -2.08 0.20
CA VAL A 90 -12.61 -0.90 0.47
C VAL A 90 -12.13 -0.35 -0.86
N LEU A 91 -12.54 0.88 -1.19
CA LEU A 91 -12.09 1.58 -2.39
C LEU A 91 -10.78 2.32 -2.09
N LEU A 92 -9.74 2.04 -2.87
CA LEU A 92 -8.48 2.75 -2.82
C LEU A 92 -8.47 3.81 -3.93
N GLN A 93 -8.22 5.06 -3.53
CA GLN A 93 -8.18 6.20 -4.44
C GLN A 93 -6.83 6.91 -4.33
N GLN A 94 -6.33 7.42 -5.45
CA GLN A 94 -5.13 8.23 -5.51
C GLN A 94 -5.43 9.55 -6.21
N PHE A 95 -4.97 10.65 -5.62
CA PHE A 95 -4.92 11.92 -6.34
C PHE A 95 -3.77 11.89 -7.37
N GLN A 96 -4.12 11.88 -8.65
CA GLN A 96 -3.15 11.80 -9.74
C GLN A 96 -2.85 13.21 -10.27
N SER A 97 -1.64 13.72 -10.00
CA SER A 97 -1.27 15.10 -10.35
C SER A 97 -1.34 15.38 -11.86
N LYS A 98 -1.13 14.37 -12.72
CA LYS A 98 -1.25 14.51 -14.18
C LYS A 98 -2.70 14.72 -14.64
N LYS A 99 -3.67 14.11 -13.94
CA LYS A 99 -5.10 14.22 -14.22
C LYS A 99 -5.81 15.29 -13.39
N LEU A 100 -5.12 15.85 -12.37
CA LEU A 100 -5.65 16.82 -11.40
C LEU A 100 -6.96 16.35 -10.74
N THR A 101 -7.11 15.05 -10.52
CA THR A 101 -8.35 14.45 -9.99
C THR A 101 -8.06 13.25 -9.09
N MET A 102 -9.03 12.92 -8.23
CA MET A 102 -9.06 11.68 -7.47
C MET A 102 -9.44 10.54 -8.41
N THR A 103 -8.59 9.52 -8.49
CA THR A 103 -8.77 8.37 -9.40
C THR A 103 -8.84 7.10 -8.57
N ASP A 104 -9.82 6.24 -8.88
CA ASP A 104 -9.96 4.92 -8.27
C ASP A 104 -8.87 4.00 -8.84
N ILE A 105 -8.05 3.43 -7.97
CA ILE A 105 -6.87 2.63 -8.35
C ILE A 105 -7.03 1.14 -8.06
N ALA A 106 -7.80 0.79 -7.03
CA ALA A 106 -8.01 -0.59 -6.64
C ALA A 106 -9.25 -0.73 -5.74
N GLN A 107 -9.78 -1.94 -5.69
CA GLN A 107 -10.84 -2.36 -4.78
C GLN A 107 -10.34 -3.55 -3.98
N TYR A 108 -10.56 -3.52 -2.67
CA TYR A 108 -10.22 -4.63 -1.77
C TYR A 108 -11.50 -5.25 -1.22
N TYR A 109 -11.70 -6.53 -1.51
CA TYR A 109 -12.85 -7.32 -1.12
C TYR A 109 -12.58 -8.05 0.19
N THR A 110 -13.24 -7.61 1.27
CA THR A 110 -12.97 -8.12 2.62
C THR A 110 -13.46 -9.55 2.86
N TYR A 111 -14.34 -10.08 2.00
CA TYR A 111 -14.92 -11.42 2.18
C TYR A 111 -14.04 -12.56 1.66
N ASN A 112 -13.16 -12.28 0.68
CA ASN A 112 -12.25 -13.26 0.07
C ASN A 112 -10.77 -12.83 0.11
N ASP A 113 -10.46 -11.70 0.76
CA ASP A 113 -9.09 -11.15 0.87
C ASP A 113 -8.45 -10.88 -0.50
N GLU A 114 -9.24 -10.33 -1.43
CA GLU A 114 -8.80 -10.08 -2.81
C GLU A 114 -8.62 -8.58 -3.06
N LEU A 115 -7.41 -8.19 -3.50
CA LEU A 115 -7.09 -6.85 -3.96
C LEU A 115 -7.05 -6.83 -5.48
N ILE A 116 -8.02 -6.17 -6.10
CA ILE A 116 -8.12 -6.03 -7.55
C ILE A 116 -7.72 -4.62 -7.94
N PHE A 117 -6.69 -4.51 -8.78
CA PHE A 117 -6.29 -3.23 -9.36
C PHE A 117 -7.13 -2.90 -10.58
N GLU A 118 -7.41 -1.62 -10.76
CA GLU A 118 -8.12 -1.12 -11.93
C GLU A 118 -7.15 -1.08 -13.12
N ASP A 119 -7.41 -1.88 -14.16
CA ASP A 119 -6.55 -2.00 -15.35
C ASP A 119 -6.30 -0.65 -16.04
N SER A 120 -7.31 0.22 -16.00
CA SER A 120 -7.30 1.54 -16.65
C SER A 120 -6.58 2.62 -15.83
N ASN A 121 -6.41 2.43 -14.52
CA ASN A 121 -5.98 3.46 -13.59
C ASN A 121 -4.79 2.99 -12.73
N GLN A 122 -3.63 2.90 -13.36
CA GLN A 122 -2.38 2.58 -12.65
C GLN A 122 -2.01 3.66 -11.62
N ILE A 123 -1.33 3.22 -10.55
CA ILE A 123 -0.79 4.09 -9.50
C ILE A 123 0.33 4.97 -10.07
N ASP A 124 0.22 6.28 -9.87
CA ASP A 124 1.24 7.25 -10.28
C ASP A 124 2.23 7.49 -9.14
N TRP A 125 3.41 6.89 -9.23
CA TRP A 125 4.51 7.12 -8.29
C TRP A 125 5.44 8.24 -8.79
N ARG A 126 5.83 9.14 -7.90
CA ARG A 126 6.85 10.16 -8.23
C ARG A 126 8.18 9.48 -8.52
N GLY A 127 8.71 9.69 -9.72
CA GLY A 127 9.95 9.04 -10.19
C GLY A 127 9.74 7.75 -10.99
N GLY A 128 8.49 7.33 -11.23
CA GLY A 128 8.12 6.31 -12.24
C GLY A 128 8.45 4.85 -11.91
N ASN A 129 9.34 4.58 -10.96
CA ASN A 129 9.90 3.25 -10.72
C ASN A 129 9.19 2.45 -9.61
N GLY A 130 7.95 2.80 -9.29
CA GLY A 130 7.17 2.13 -8.23
C GLY A 130 7.26 2.83 -6.88
N PRO A 131 6.78 2.16 -5.80
CA PRO A 131 6.75 2.74 -4.47
C PRO A 131 8.15 3.10 -3.98
N PRO A 132 8.30 4.21 -3.23
CA PRO A 132 9.58 4.56 -2.61
C PRO A 132 10.00 3.48 -1.61
N VAL A 133 11.30 3.23 -1.52
CA VAL A 133 11.86 2.29 -0.55
C VAL A 133 11.80 2.91 0.85
N ASP A 134 11.43 2.11 1.85
CA ASP A 134 11.28 2.54 3.25
C ASP A 134 12.59 3.05 3.89
N ARG A 135 13.73 2.50 3.46
CA ARG A 135 15.05 2.85 4.01
C ARG A 135 16.05 3.25 2.94
N ASN A 136 17.00 4.09 3.35
CA ASN A 136 18.11 4.49 2.50
C ASN A 136 19.08 3.32 2.27
N THR A 137 19.48 3.13 1.01
CA THR A 137 20.57 2.21 0.65
C THR A 137 21.91 2.90 0.85
N VAL A 138 22.66 2.51 1.89
CA VAL A 138 24.01 3.03 2.15
C VAL A 138 25.00 2.32 1.23
N VAL A 139 25.54 3.02 0.23
CA VAL A 139 26.61 2.51 -0.63
C VAL A 139 27.94 3.10 -0.18
N ILE A 140 28.77 2.28 0.46
CA ILE A 140 30.12 2.67 0.88
C ILE A 140 31.01 2.72 -0.38
N LYS A 141 31.44 3.92 -0.76
CA LYS A 141 32.40 4.12 -1.87
C LYS A 141 33.79 4.37 -1.28
N PRO A 142 34.80 3.53 -1.58
CA PRO A 142 36.16 3.81 -1.15
C PRO A 142 36.68 5.08 -1.82
N SER A 143 37.15 6.05 -1.04
CA SER A 143 37.82 7.23 -1.56
C SER A 143 39.20 6.83 -2.08
N ARG A 144 39.45 6.99 -3.39
CA ARG A 144 40.74 6.71 -4.03
C ARG A 144 41.34 8.01 -4.54
N ILE A 145 42.65 8.15 -4.44
CA ILE A 145 43.39 9.25 -5.05
C ILE A 145 43.26 9.14 -6.57
N SER A 146 43.07 10.27 -7.26
CA SER A 146 43.03 10.31 -8.72
C SER A 146 44.33 9.78 -9.32
N MET A 147 44.22 8.89 -10.31
CA MET A 147 45.37 8.32 -11.02
C MET A 147 46.26 9.41 -11.63
N THR A 148 45.66 10.50 -12.12
CA THR A 148 46.40 11.65 -12.68
C THR A 148 47.30 12.30 -11.64
N LEU A 149 46.80 12.52 -10.42
CA LEU A 149 47.60 13.11 -9.33
C LEU A 149 48.78 12.21 -8.95
N PHE A 150 48.55 10.90 -8.89
CA PHE A 150 49.59 9.93 -8.59
C PHE A 150 50.72 9.97 -9.64
N ILE A 151 50.38 10.02 -10.93
CA ILE A 151 51.35 10.10 -12.02
C ILE A 151 52.18 11.39 -11.94
N VAL A 152 51.53 12.54 -11.75
CA VAL A 152 52.21 13.84 -11.68
C VAL A 152 53.22 13.86 -10.54
N ILE A 153 52.80 13.47 -9.33
CA ILE A 153 53.69 13.41 -8.15
C ILE A 153 54.85 12.44 -8.39
N SER A 154 54.58 11.28 -9.00
CA SER A 154 55.61 10.28 -9.32
C SER A 154 56.68 10.81 -10.28
N VAL A 155 56.28 11.55 -11.32
CA VAL A 155 57.22 12.18 -12.26
C VAL A 155 58.10 13.22 -11.57
N PHE A 156 57.50 14.10 -10.74
CA PHE A 156 58.26 15.07 -9.95
C PHE A 156 59.26 14.39 -8.99
N ALA A 157 58.86 13.28 -8.36
CA ALA A 157 59.74 12.51 -7.49
C ALA A 157 60.95 11.93 -8.25
N ILE A 158 60.74 11.38 -9.45
CA ILE A 158 61.82 10.86 -10.31
C ILE A 158 62.79 11.96 -10.71
N ILE A 159 62.29 13.15 -11.09
CA ILE A 159 63.13 14.31 -11.42
C ILE A 159 63.99 14.72 -10.21
N GLY A 160 63.40 14.78 -9.02
CA GLY A 160 64.13 15.11 -7.78
C GLY A 160 65.27 14.12 -7.48
N ILE A 161 65.04 12.82 -7.69
CA ILE A 161 66.06 11.79 -7.52
C ILE A 161 67.23 12.00 -8.50
N ILE A 162 66.94 12.29 -9.77
CA ILE A 162 67.98 12.54 -10.79
C ILE A 162 68.82 13.76 -10.40
N ILE A 163 68.18 14.87 -9.99
CA ILE A 163 68.87 16.08 -9.56
C ILE A 163 69.77 15.79 -8.34
N ALA A 164 69.29 15.01 -7.38
CA ALA A 164 70.08 14.61 -6.21
C ALA A 164 71.34 13.80 -6.62
N PHE A 165 71.23 12.88 -7.58
CA PHE A 165 72.38 12.15 -8.11
C PHE A 165 73.39 13.06 -8.82
N VAL A 166 72.92 14.06 -9.58
CA VAL A 166 73.79 15.04 -10.23
C VAL A 166 74.55 15.86 -9.18
N PHE A 167 73.84 16.36 -8.15
CA PHE A 167 74.50 17.08 -7.05
C PHE A 167 75.49 16.19 -6.29
N LEU A 168 75.16 14.92 -6.04
CA LEU A 168 76.07 13.97 -5.42
C LEU A 168 77.33 13.75 -6.27
N ALA A 169 77.17 13.54 -7.58
CA ALA A 169 78.30 13.35 -8.49
C ALA A 169 79.21 14.59 -8.55
N MET A 170 78.62 15.79 -8.59
CA MET A 170 79.36 17.05 -8.50
C MET A 170 80.08 17.18 -7.15
N ASN A 171 79.39 16.89 -6.04
CA ASN A 171 79.96 16.95 -4.70
C ASN A 171 81.20 16.04 -4.57
N ILE A 172 81.13 14.81 -5.11
CA ILE A 172 82.26 13.88 -5.14
C ILE A 172 83.39 14.39 -6.04
N LYS A 173 83.08 14.85 -7.26
CA LYS A 173 84.09 15.32 -8.23
C LYS A 173 84.87 16.53 -7.72
N TYR A 174 84.20 17.47 -7.08
CA TYR A 174 84.81 18.70 -6.56
C TYR A 174 85.24 18.59 -5.09
N ARG A 175 85.19 17.39 -4.50
CA ARG A 175 85.52 17.14 -3.07
C ARG A 175 86.93 17.61 -2.66
N ASN A 176 87.89 17.55 -3.59
CA ASN A 176 89.29 17.92 -3.34
C ASN A 176 89.67 19.33 -3.83
N GLN A 177 88.74 20.08 -4.42
CA GLN A 177 88.93 21.50 -4.66
C GLN A 177 88.36 22.24 -3.45
N ARG A 178 89.22 22.70 -2.54
CA ARG A 178 88.81 23.63 -1.47
C ARG A 178 88.34 24.94 -2.13
N LEU A 179 87.07 24.99 -2.51
CA LEU A 179 86.30 26.23 -2.59
C LEU A 179 85.19 26.20 -1.54
N ILE A 180 85.59 26.71 -0.38
CA ILE A 180 84.82 27.45 0.62
C ILE A 180 83.89 26.65 1.53
N HIS A 181 84.49 26.31 2.68
CA HIS A 181 83.89 26.35 4.01
C HIS A 181 83.45 27.79 4.34
N ASN A 182 82.20 27.95 4.80
CA ASN A 182 81.55 29.14 5.39
C ASN A 182 81.10 30.26 4.44
N LEU A 183 79.82 30.22 4.03
CA LEU A 183 78.72 31.02 4.62
C LEU A 183 77.38 30.49 4.14
#